data_AF-A0A844MST3-F1
#
_entry.id   AF-A0A844MST3-F1
#
_cell.length_a   1.000
_cell.length_b   1.000
_cell.length_c   1.000
_cell.angle_alpha   90.00
_cell.angle_beta   90.00
_cell.angle_gamma   90.00
#
_symmetry.space_group_name_H-M   'P 1'
#
loop_
_entity.id
_entity.type
_entity.pdbx_description
1 polymer ?
#
loop_
_entity_poly.entity_id
_entity_poly.type
_entity_poly.pdbx_seq_one_letter_code
_entity_poly.pdbx_strand_id
1 'polypeptide(L)'
;MIGIVIVSHSKQLAEGVRELAAQMAQGKVPLAVAAGIDDPENPLGTDAMQVYEAIASVYSDEGVVILMDLGSALMSAEMALEFLTTEQQQKVHLCEAPLVEGAVAAAVAAASGSNIQQVMAEARGALTAKATQLGVNTSPSFVSSQEQTTNNQEQTTKEIHLTIRNRLGLHARPAAKFVSTAARFQSQILVSNLTIGTAAVRADSINQVATLVARQGHKLAIAATGVDADEALSALQALIDSNFGEQETPLPHSLLPTPYSLL
;
A
#
# COMPACT_ATOMS: atom_id res chain seq x y z
N MET A 1 1.88 13.14 11.01
CA MET A 1 1.72 11.98 10.11
C MET A 1 0.24 11.71 9.94
N ILE A 2 -0.18 11.43 8.71
CA ILE A 2 -1.57 11.05 8.40
C ILE A 2 -1.99 9.84 9.26
N GLY A 3 -3.09 9.99 9.98
CA GLY A 3 -3.71 8.90 10.73
C GLY A 3 -4.65 8.08 9.84
N ILE A 4 -4.83 6.80 10.16
CA ILE A 4 -5.77 5.92 9.46
C ILE A 4 -6.76 5.33 10.46
N VAL A 5 -8.05 5.44 10.15
CA VAL A 5 -9.14 4.83 10.92
C VAL A 5 -9.80 3.73 10.10
N ILE A 6 -9.90 2.55 10.69
CA ILE A 6 -10.56 1.37 10.10
C ILE A 6 -11.93 1.23 10.75
N VAL A 7 -12.99 1.36 9.97
CA VAL A 7 -14.38 1.23 10.41
C VAL A 7 -14.97 -0.04 9.84
N SER A 8 -15.49 -0.92 10.71
CA SER A 8 -16.11 -2.17 10.26
C SER A 8 -17.22 -2.61 11.18
N HIS A 9 -18.16 -3.38 10.65
CA HIS A 9 -19.15 -4.08 11.47
C HIS A 9 -18.51 -5.10 12.40
N SER A 10 -17.40 -5.72 11.98
CA SER A 10 -16.74 -6.79 12.72
C SER A 10 -15.45 -6.29 13.37
N LYS A 11 -15.43 -6.29 14.70
CA LYS A 11 -14.22 -5.99 15.48
C LYS A 11 -13.05 -6.89 15.11
N GLN A 12 -13.31 -8.19 14.92
CA GLN A 12 -12.27 -9.15 14.53
C GLN A 12 -11.68 -8.81 13.14
N LEU A 13 -12.53 -8.44 12.18
CA LEU A 13 -12.08 -8.06 10.85
C LEU A 13 -11.23 -6.79 10.91
N ALA A 14 -11.72 -5.72 11.54
CA ALA A 14 -11.01 -4.46 11.64
C ALA A 14 -9.65 -4.63 12.35
N GLU A 15 -9.60 -5.42 13.41
CA GLU A 15 -8.36 -5.73 14.11
C GLU A 15 -7.37 -6.49 13.25
N GLY A 16 -7.83 -7.48 12.48
CA GLY A 16 -6.97 -8.20 11.52
C GLY A 16 -6.45 -7.27 10.41
N VAL A 17 -7.27 -6.35 9.92
CA VAL A 17 -6.84 -5.33 8.94
C VAL A 17 -5.81 -4.40 9.55
N ARG A 18 -6.03 -3.93 10.79
CA ARG A 18 -5.08 -3.09 11.51
C ARG A 18 -3.74 -3.78 11.69
N GLU A 19 -3.74 -5.04 12.12
CA GLU A 19 -2.53 -5.84 12.31
C GLU A 19 -1.74 -5.95 10.99
N LEU A 20 -2.42 -6.30 9.90
CA LEU A 20 -1.79 -6.42 8.59
C LEU A 20 -1.21 -5.08 8.12
N ALA A 21 -1.98 -4.00 8.20
CA ALA A 21 -1.54 -2.67 7.82
C ALA A 21 -0.34 -2.18 8.67
N ALA A 22 -0.37 -2.42 9.98
CA ALA A 22 0.71 -2.06 10.89
C ALA A 22 2.02 -2.78 10.56
N GLN A 23 1.98 -4.09 10.27
CA GLN A 23 3.16 -4.84 9.86
C GLN A 23 3.74 -4.30 8.53
N MET A 24 2.86 -3.99 7.58
CA MET A 24 3.25 -3.48 6.26
C MET A 24 3.86 -2.07 6.33
N ALA A 25 3.30 -1.21 7.19
CA ALA A 25 3.80 0.13 7.48
C ALA A 25 4.97 0.15 8.50
N GLN A 26 5.46 -1.02 8.93
CA GLN A 26 6.55 -1.16 9.91
C GLN A 26 6.25 -0.45 11.24
N GLY A 27 4.98 -0.37 11.64
CA GLY A 27 4.52 0.27 12.88
C GLY A 27 4.69 1.79 12.93
N LYS A 28 4.95 2.45 11.78
CA LYS A 28 5.23 3.89 11.74
C LYS A 28 3.98 4.78 11.67
N VAL A 29 2.83 4.20 11.31
CA VAL A 29 1.60 4.95 11.02
C VAL A 29 0.62 4.84 12.18
N PRO A 30 0.04 5.95 12.66
CA PRO A 30 -1.05 5.93 13.63
C PRO A 30 -2.28 5.23 13.03
N LEU A 31 -2.70 4.14 13.66
CA LEU A 31 -3.83 3.31 13.22
C LEU A 31 -4.82 3.13 14.36
N ALA A 32 -6.10 3.45 14.11
CA ALA A 32 -7.20 3.22 15.03
C ALA A 32 -8.31 2.39 14.39
N VAL A 33 -9.11 1.74 15.24
CA VAL A 33 -10.23 0.88 14.86
C VAL A 33 -11.49 1.38 15.57
N ALA A 34 -12.58 1.48 14.83
CA ALA A 34 -13.93 1.66 15.36
C ALA A 34 -14.81 0.56 14.75
N ALA A 35 -15.14 -0.46 15.55
CA ALA A 35 -15.79 -1.64 14.99
C ALA A 35 -16.57 -2.46 16.02
N GLY A 36 -17.70 -2.98 15.56
CA GLY A 36 -18.66 -3.70 16.40
C GLY A 36 -19.46 -2.76 17.30
N ILE A 37 -20.43 -3.34 17.99
CA ILE A 37 -21.23 -2.70 19.02
C ILE A 37 -21.17 -3.50 20.31
N ASP A 38 -21.47 -2.86 21.44
CA ASP A 38 -21.50 -3.49 22.77
C ASP A 38 -22.77 -4.33 22.98
N ASP A 39 -22.98 -5.31 22.09
CA ASP A 39 -24.02 -6.33 22.17
C ASP A 39 -23.35 -7.73 22.14
N PRO A 40 -23.25 -8.44 23.26
CA PRO A 40 -22.63 -9.77 23.32
C PRO A 40 -23.35 -10.83 22.47
N GLU A 41 -24.65 -10.69 22.23
CA GLU A 41 -25.44 -11.63 21.43
C GLU A 41 -25.35 -11.30 19.93
N ASN A 42 -25.27 -10.01 19.58
CA ASN A 42 -25.18 -9.53 18.21
C ASN A 42 -24.09 -8.45 18.04
N PRO A 43 -22.79 -8.81 18.15
CA PRO A 43 -21.70 -7.84 18.23
C PRO A 43 -21.38 -7.11 16.91
N LEU A 44 -22.04 -7.50 15.81
CA LEU A 44 -21.82 -6.89 14.51
C LEU A 44 -22.59 -5.58 14.38
N GLY A 45 -21.87 -4.49 14.15
CA GLY A 45 -22.47 -3.17 14.01
C GLY A 45 -21.42 -2.08 13.99
N THR A 46 -21.87 -0.83 13.87
CA THR A 46 -21.00 0.35 13.93
C THR A 46 -21.60 1.41 14.84
N ASP A 47 -20.73 2.22 15.44
CA ASP A 47 -21.11 3.24 16.40
C ASP A 47 -20.36 4.55 16.06
N ALA A 48 -21.11 5.64 15.89
CA ALA A 48 -20.54 6.93 15.48
C ALA A 48 -19.62 7.54 16.55
N MET A 49 -19.87 7.28 17.84
CA MET A 49 -19.01 7.78 18.92
C MET A 49 -17.68 7.04 18.94
N GLN A 50 -17.68 5.72 18.74
CA GLN A 50 -16.44 4.96 18.57
C GLN A 50 -15.62 5.46 17.37
N VAL A 51 -16.28 5.83 16.26
CA VAL A 51 -15.58 6.42 15.10
C VAL A 51 -14.99 7.79 15.44
N TYR A 52 -15.75 8.66 16.12
CA TYR A 52 -15.25 9.94 16.59
C TYR A 52 -14.02 9.80 17.52
N GLU A 53 -14.08 8.89 18.49
CA GLU A 53 -12.97 8.59 19.40
C GLU A 53 -11.75 8.04 18.66
N ALA A 54 -11.98 7.15 17.69
CA ALA A 54 -10.91 6.62 16.84
C ALA A 54 -10.23 7.74 16.03
N ILE A 55 -10.99 8.64 15.41
CA ILE A 55 -10.45 9.83 14.72
C ILE A 55 -9.62 10.66 15.69
N ALA A 56 -10.15 10.99 16.86
CA ALA A 56 -9.45 11.81 17.86
C ALA A 56 -8.13 11.18 18.30
N SER A 57 -8.06 9.85 18.41
CA SER A 57 -6.86 9.12 18.83
C SER A 57 -5.69 9.16 17.83
N VAL A 58 -5.96 9.39 16.55
CA VAL A 58 -4.94 9.42 15.48
C VAL A 58 -4.82 10.75 14.76
N TYR A 59 -5.61 11.74 15.17
CA TYR A 59 -5.66 13.04 14.51
C TYR A 59 -4.33 13.78 14.57
N SER A 60 -3.95 14.42 13.47
CA SER A 60 -2.88 15.42 13.40
C SER A 60 -3.19 16.43 12.29
N ASP A 61 -2.38 17.49 12.19
CA ASP A 61 -2.53 18.49 11.13
C ASP A 61 -2.31 17.96 9.71
N GLU A 62 -1.69 16.79 9.57
CA GLU A 62 -1.56 16.12 8.27
C GLU A 62 -2.84 15.40 7.82
N GLY A 63 -3.81 15.24 8.74
CA GLY A 63 -5.14 14.70 8.47
C GLY A 63 -5.34 13.23 8.81
N VAL A 64 -6.54 12.74 8.54
CA VAL A 64 -6.99 11.37 8.82
C VAL A 64 -7.72 10.80 7.60
N VAL A 65 -7.39 9.55 7.24
CA VAL A 65 -8.12 8.78 6.22
C VAL A 65 -8.95 7.69 6.91
N ILE A 66 -10.24 7.66 6.63
CA ILE A 66 -11.18 6.68 7.15
C ILE A 66 -11.50 5.67 6.04
N LEU A 67 -11.36 4.39 6.34
CA LEU A 67 -11.72 3.28 5.46
C LEU A 67 -12.84 2.47 6.09
N MET A 68 -13.84 2.12 5.30
CA MET A 68 -15.07 1.50 5.76
C MET A 68 -15.37 0.21 4.98
N ASP A 69 -16.13 -0.73 5.57
CA ASP A 69 -16.57 -1.94 4.88
C ASP A 69 -17.85 -1.75 4.05
N LEU A 70 -18.98 -1.53 4.72
CA LEU A 70 -20.33 -1.58 4.16
C LEU A 70 -21.13 -0.32 4.55
N GLY A 71 -22.31 -0.16 3.97
CA GLY A 71 -23.09 1.09 4.02
C GLY A 71 -23.34 1.67 5.42
N SER A 72 -23.57 0.86 6.47
CA SER A 72 -23.79 1.43 7.81
C SER A 72 -22.50 2.01 8.43
N ALA A 73 -21.34 1.46 8.10
CA ALA A 73 -20.05 2.00 8.54
C ALA A 73 -19.79 3.38 7.93
N LEU A 74 -20.19 3.58 6.67
CA LEU A 74 -20.18 4.90 6.03
C LEU A 74 -21.09 5.87 6.78
N MET A 75 -22.34 5.50 7.08
CA MET A 75 -23.28 6.36 7.81
C MET A 75 -22.76 6.75 9.21
N SER A 76 -22.22 5.78 9.95
CA SER A 76 -21.60 6.03 11.26
C SER A 76 -20.39 6.96 11.16
N ALA A 77 -19.59 6.82 10.10
CA ALA A 77 -18.47 7.72 9.85
C ALA A 77 -18.93 9.14 9.47
N GLU A 78 -19.93 9.29 8.62
CA GLU A 78 -20.53 10.59 8.28
C GLU A 78 -21.06 11.30 9.53
N MET A 79 -21.81 10.58 10.37
CA MET A 79 -22.30 11.11 11.65
C MET A 79 -21.15 11.50 12.59
N ALA A 80 -20.07 10.71 12.65
CA ALA A 80 -18.90 11.05 13.45
C ALA A 80 -18.25 12.39 13.04
N LEU A 81 -18.27 12.72 11.73
CA LEU A 81 -17.73 13.99 11.24
C LEU A 81 -18.53 15.20 11.74
N GLU A 82 -19.82 15.05 12.06
CA GLU A 82 -20.66 16.13 12.59
C GLU A 82 -20.22 16.59 13.99
N PHE A 83 -19.54 15.73 14.76
CA PHE A 83 -18.97 16.07 16.06
C PHE A 83 -17.61 16.80 15.98
N LEU A 84 -17.00 16.85 14.80
CA LEU A 84 -15.73 17.53 14.58
C LEU A 84 -15.91 19.03 14.39
N THR A 85 -14.86 19.79 14.72
CA THR A 85 -14.80 21.22 14.37
C THR A 85 -14.70 21.40 12.85
N THR A 86 -15.09 22.57 12.33
CA THR A 86 -14.99 22.87 10.89
C THR A 86 -13.57 22.75 10.34
N GLU A 87 -12.54 23.07 11.13
CA GLU A 87 -11.14 22.88 10.72
C GLU A 87 -10.78 21.39 10.61
N GLN A 88 -11.21 20.58 11.59
CA GLN A 88 -10.98 19.14 11.56
C GLN A 88 -11.69 18.47 10.38
N GLN A 89 -12.93 18.85 10.09
CA GLN A 89 -13.69 18.31 8.96
C GLN A 89 -12.97 18.47 7.61
N GLN A 90 -12.15 19.51 7.44
CA GLN A 90 -11.36 19.72 6.22
C GLN A 90 -10.17 18.77 6.08
N LYS A 91 -9.73 18.16 7.18
CA LYS A 91 -8.53 17.29 7.26
C LYS A 91 -8.88 15.82 7.47
N VAL A 92 -10.16 15.48 7.70
CA VAL A 92 -10.63 14.09 7.88
C VAL A 92 -11.40 13.68 6.63
N HIS A 93 -10.96 12.60 5.98
CA HIS A 93 -11.49 12.16 4.69
C HIS A 93 -12.00 10.72 4.74
N LEU A 94 -13.23 10.52 4.25
CA LEU A 94 -13.77 9.19 3.97
C LEU A 94 -13.19 8.68 2.64
N CYS A 95 -12.68 7.46 2.63
CA CYS A 95 -12.11 6.83 1.45
C CYS A 95 -12.93 5.60 1.03
N GLU A 96 -13.31 5.58 -0.24
CA GLU A 96 -14.14 4.59 -0.90
C GLU A 96 -13.40 3.30 -1.30
N ALA A 97 -12.16 3.13 -0.84
CA ALA A 97 -11.34 1.99 -1.17
C ALA A 97 -11.82 0.69 -0.49
N PRO A 98 -11.56 -0.49 -1.09
CA PRO A 98 -11.80 -1.77 -0.43
C PRO A 98 -11.09 -1.82 0.93
N LEU A 99 -11.81 -2.22 1.99
CA LEU A 99 -11.34 -2.08 3.38
C LEU A 99 -9.93 -2.66 3.60
N VAL A 100 -9.70 -3.91 3.19
CA VAL A 100 -8.47 -4.63 3.50
C VAL A 100 -7.30 -4.09 2.67
N GLU A 101 -7.40 -4.16 1.35
CA GLU A 101 -6.32 -3.78 0.46
C GLU A 101 -6.06 -2.27 0.48
N GLY A 102 -7.13 -1.48 0.59
CA GLY A 102 -7.07 -0.03 0.72
C GLY A 102 -6.36 0.40 2.01
N ALA A 103 -6.62 -0.26 3.15
CA ALA A 103 -5.95 0.08 4.41
C ALA A 103 -4.46 -0.22 4.37
N VAL A 104 -4.07 -1.35 3.79
CA VAL A 104 -2.67 -1.69 3.60
C VAL A 104 -1.99 -0.68 2.67
N ALA A 105 -2.61 -0.35 1.54
CA ALA A 105 -2.04 0.60 0.59
C ALA A 105 -1.91 2.01 1.18
N ALA A 106 -2.95 2.48 1.89
CA ALA A 106 -2.93 3.75 2.59
C ALA A 106 -1.83 3.79 3.66
N ALA A 107 -1.68 2.74 4.46
CA ALA A 107 -0.67 2.67 5.51
C ALA A 107 0.75 2.65 4.94
N VAL A 108 1.01 1.93 3.85
CA VAL A 108 2.32 1.95 3.17
C VAL A 108 2.61 3.33 2.58
N ALA A 109 1.62 3.98 1.97
CA ALA A 109 1.78 5.33 1.41
C ALA A 109 2.06 6.37 2.50
N ALA A 110 1.28 6.35 3.60
CA ALA A 110 1.46 7.25 4.73
C ALA A 110 2.82 7.04 5.42
N ALA A 111 3.26 5.78 5.61
CA ALA A 111 4.58 5.45 6.16
C ALA A 111 5.73 5.94 5.27
N SER A 112 5.47 6.14 3.99
CA SER A 112 6.43 6.60 2.99
C SER A 112 6.44 8.13 2.84
N GLY A 113 5.63 8.86 3.63
CA GLY A 113 5.61 10.33 3.65
C GLY A 113 4.71 10.96 2.57
N SER A 114 3.87 10.18 1.90
CA SER A 114 2.91 10.69 0.92
C SER A 114 1.92 11.66 1.55
N ASN A 115 1.48 12.67 0.79
CA ASN A 115 0.42 13.57 1.24
C ASN A 115 -0.96 12.88 1.20
N ILE A 116 -1.97 13.49 1.83
CA ILE A 116 -3.28 12.85 2.02
C ILE A 116 -3.99 12.49 0.71
N GLN A 117 -3.82 13.29 -0.34
CA GLN A 117 -4.39 13.02 -1.66
C GLN A 117 -3.75 11.79 -2.31
N GLN A 118 -2.43 11.67 -2.18
CA GLN A 118 -1.68 10.51 -2.65
C GLN A 118 -2.03 9.25 -1.85
N VAL A 119 -2.17 9.36 -0.53
CA VAL A 119 -2.60 8.23 0.34
C VAL A 119 -3.97 7.70 -0.09
N MET A 120 -4.96 8.58 -0.29
CA MET A 120 -6.28 8.17 -0.78
C MET A 120 -6.24 7.59 -2.19
N ALA A 121 -5.39 8.12 -3.07
CA ALA A 121 -5.22 7.59 -4.42
C ALA A 121 -4.65 6.17 -4.41
N GLU A 122 -3.67 5.89 -3.55
CA GLU A 122 -3.14 4.54 -3.36
C GLU A 122 -4.19 3.61 -2.75
N ALA A 123 -4.98 4.07 -1.77
CA ALA A 123 -6.06 3.26 -1.22
C ALA A 123 -7.04 2.83 -2.34
N ARG A 124 -7.52 3.78 -3.15
CA ARG A 124 -8.44 3.51 -4.28
C ARG A 124 -7.86 2.54 -5.31
N GLY A 125 -6.57 2.67 -5.61
CA GLY A 125 -5.86 1.85 -6.59
C GLY A 125 -5.68 0.38 -6.18
N ALA A 126 -6.06 0.01 -4.96
CA ALA A 126 -5.75 -1.30 -4.38
C ALA A 126 -6.37 -2.50 -5.14
N LEU A 127 -7.51 -2.31 -5.82
CA LEU A 127 -8.11 -3.35 -6.65
C LEU A 127 -7.28 -3.67 -7.90
N THR A 128 -6.65 -2.65 -8.50
CA THR A 128 -5.93 -2.77 -9.77
C THR A 128 -4.84 -3.82 -9.71
N ALA A 129 -4.10 -3.89 -8.60
CA ALA A 129 -3.05 -4.89 -8.40
C ALA A 129 -3.56 -6.32 -8.56
N LYS A 130 -4.66 -6.67 -7.85
CA LYS A 130 -5.25 -8.01 -7.90
C LYS A 130 -5.87 -8.30 -9.26
N ALA A 131 -6.54 -7.32 -9.86
CA ALA A 131 -7.11 -7.45 -11.20
C ALA A 131 -6.03 -7.77 -12.24
N THR A 132 -4.93 -7.03 -12.27
CA THR A 132 -3.81 -7.29 -13.19
C THR A 132 -3.21 -8.68 -12.98
N GLN A 133 -3.03 -9.12 -11.73
CA GLN A 133 -2.51 -10.46 -11.42
C GLN A 133 -3.44 -11.58 -11.92
N LEU A 134 -4.74 -11.32 -12.00
CA LEU A 134 -5.74 -12.25 -12.55
C LEU A 134 -5.97 -12.07 -14.07
N GLY A 135 -5.23 -11.16 -14.72
CA GLY A 135 -5.41 -10.85 -16.15
C GLY A 135 -6.68 -10.07 -16.47
N VAL A 136 -7.30 -9.43 -15.47
CA VAL A 136 -8.46 -8.57 -15.65
C VAL A 136 -7.99 -7.14 -15.92
N ASN A 137 -8.37 -6.60 -17.07
CA ASN A 137 -8.13 -5.19 -17.40
C ASN A 137 -9.11 -4.29 -16.65
N THR A 138 -8.82 -4.00 -15.39
CA THR A 138 -9.45 -2.86 -14.71
C THR A 138 -8.69 -1.60 -15.12
N SER A 139 -8.93 -1.11 -16.33
CA SER A 139 -8.58 0.29 -16.62
C SER A 139 -9.55 1.14 -15.83
N PRO A 140 -9.13 1.93 -14.82
CA PRO A 140 -9.91 3.10 -14.47
C PRO A 140 -9.87 3.97 -15.72
N SER A 141 -11.02 4.25 -16.33
CA SER A 141 -11.15 5.30 -17.33
C SER A 141 -10.92 6.65 -16.65
N PHE A 142 -9.68 6.93 -16.27
CA PHE A 142 -9.17 8.27 -16.08
C PHE A 142 -8.15 8.49 -17.18
N VAL A 143 -8.66 8.98 -18.30
CA VAL A 143 -7.85 9.75 -19.22
C VAL A 143 -7.49 11.05 -18.51
N SER A 144 -6.21 11.20 -18.20
CA SER A 144 -5.51 12.46 -18.15
C SER A 144 -4.06 12.09 -18.47
N SER A 145 -3.55 12.25 -19.69
CA SER A 145 -3.16 13.55 -20.25
C SER A 145 -2.80 14.53 -19.15
N GLN A 146 -1.73 14.20 -18.42
CA GLN A 146 -0.72 15.19 -18.13
C GLN A 146 0.45 14.92 -19.07
N GLU A 147 0.36 15.50 -20.27
CA GLU A 147 1.56 16.11 -20.84
C GLU A 147 2.05 17.09 -19.78
N GLN A 148 2.94 16.63 -18.92
CA GLN A 148 3.80 17.54 -18.18
C GLN A 148 4.58 18.30 -19.24
N THR A 149 4.23 19.57 -19.35
CA THR A 149 5.04 20.58 -20.02
C THR A 149 6.47 20.39 -19.58
N THR A 150 7.28 19.94 -20.54
CA THR A 150 8.71 19.74 -20.43
C THR A 150 9.36 21.07 -20.12
N ASN A 151 9.56 21.36 -18.83
CA ASN A 151 10.66 22.22 -18.45
C ASN A 151 11.94 21.41 -18.71
N ASN A 152 12.52 21.65 -19.89
CA ASN A 152 13.85 21.22 -20.28
C ASN A 152 14.89 21.72 -19.26
N GLN A 153 15.08 20.95 -18.19
CA GLN A 153 16.36 20.79 -17.57
C GLN A 153 16.83 19.39 -17.96
N GLU A 154 18.06 19.28 -18.46
CA GLU A 154 18.74 18.02 -18.80
C GLU A 154 18.92 17.17 -17.53
N GLN A 155 17.82 16.64 -16.98
CA GLN A 155 17.90 15.68 -15.89
C GLN A 155 18.31 14.35 -16.51
N THR A 156 19.54 13.92 -16.20
CA THR A 156 20.10 12.67 -16.68
C THR A 156 19.32 11.52 -16.05
N THR A 157 18.64 10.73 -16.88
CA THR A 157 18.07 9.45 -16.46
C THR A 157 19.18 8.41 -16.37
N LYS A 158 19.25 7.68 -15.26
CA LYS A 158 20.15 6.55 -15.05
C LYS A 158 19.34 5.28 -14.85
N GLU A 159 19.89 4.14 -15.25
CA GLU A 159 19.20 2.86 -15.20
C GLU A 159 20.12 1.74 -14.70
N ILE A 160 19.59 0.86 -13.86
CA ILE A 160 20.23 -0.41 -13.45
C ILE A 160 19.29 -1.59 -13.69
N HIS A 161 19.86 -2.77 -13.94
CA HIS A 161 19.11 -4.01 -14.14
C HIS A 161 19.38 -5.01 -13.03
N LEU A 162 18.33 -5.44 -12.33
CA LEU A 162 18.44 -6.29 -11.14
C LEU A 162 17.64 -7.56 -11.27
N THR A 163 18.18 -8.67 -10.77
CA THR A 163 17.48 -9.95 -10.71
C THR A 163 16.82 -10.12 -9.35
N ILE A 164 15.52 -10.42 -9.33
CA ILE A 164 14.82 -10.75 -8.10
C ILE A 164 15.29 -12.10 -7.59
N ARG A 165 15.96 -12.10 -6.43
CA ARG A 165 16.44 -13.32 -5.78
C ARG A 165 15.43 -13.92 -4.82
N ASN A 166 14.52 -13.09 -4.30
CA ASN A 166 13.54 -13.55 -3.33
C ASN A 166 12.63 -14.63 -3.92
N ARG A 167 12.47 -15.72 -3.18
CA ARG A 167 11.75 -16.92 -3.63
C ARG A 167 10.29 -16.64 -3.97
N LEU A 168 9.63 -15.85 -3.13
CA LEU A 168 8.24 -15.44 -3.33
C LEU A 168 8.12 -14.19 -4.24
N GLY A 169 9.24 -13.69 -4.77
CA GLY A 169 9.30 -12.50 -5.60
C GLY A 169 9.17 -11.19 -4.81
N LEU A 170 8.74 -10.13 -5.50
CA LEU A 170 8.43 -8.83 -4.91
C LEU A 170 7.00 -8.82 -4.35
N HIS A 171 6.74 -9.69 -3.37
CA HIS A 171 5.45 -9.79 -2.69
C HIS A 171 5.25 -8.67 -1.66
N ALA A 172 4.09 -8.65 -0.99
CA ALA A 172 3.63 -7.62 -0.06
C ALA A 172 4.75 -6.92 0.76
N ARG A 173 5.52 -7.67 1.57
CA ARG A 173 6.51 -7.10 2.49
C ARG A 173 7.79 -6.56 1.79
N PRO A 174 8.48 -7.31 0.90
CA PRO A 174 9.54 -6.77 0.05
C PRO A 174 9.09 -5.56 -0.78
N ALA A 175 7.88 -5.59 -1.32
CA ALA A 175 7.31 -4.50 -2.10
C ALA A 175 7.11 -3.24 -1.24
N ALA A 176 6.59 -3.37 0.00
CA ALA A 176 6.48 -2.25 0.92
C ALA A 176 7.85 -1.65 1.26
N LYS A 177 8.88 -2.48 1.50
CA LYS A 177 10.25 -1.99 1.73
C LYS A 177 10.83 -1.29 0.49
N PHE A 178 10.56 -1.83 -0.69
CA PHE A 178 10.97 -1.24 -1.97
C PHE A 178 10.35 0.15 -2.15
N VAL A 179 9.03 0.24 -1.99
CA VAL A 179 8.27 1.49 -2.07
C VAL A 179 8.74 2.51 -1.05
N SER A 180 8.86 2.12 0.22
CA SER A 180 9.36 3.02 1.27
C SER A 180 10.83 3.39 1.15
N THR A 181 11.60 2.71 0.29
CA THR A 181 12.98 3.09 -0.04
C THR A 181 12.97 4.06 -1.21
N ALA A 182 12.22 3.76 -2.27
CA ALA A 182 12.07 4.63 -3.44
C ALA A 182 11.50 6.01 -3.07
N ALA A 183 10.51 6.06 -2.17
CA ALA A 183 9.85 7.30 -1.75
C ALA A 183 10.75 8.28 -0.96
N ARG A 184 11.98 7.89 -0.59
CA ARG A 184 12.91 8.76 0.16
C ARG A 184 13.64 9.77 -0.72
N PHE A 185 13.58 9.58 -2.03
CA PHE A 185 14.36 10.33 -3.01
C PHE A 185 13.49 11.34 -3.74
N GLN A 186 14.09 12.44 -4.18
CA GLN A 186 13.44 13.46 -5.02
C GLN A 186 13.35 13.02 -6.48
N SER A 187 14.20 12.09 -6.89
CA SER A 187 14.17 11.47 -8.21
C SER A 187 12.84 10.79 -8.50
N GLN A 188 12.37 10.96 -9.73
CA GLN A 188 11.36 10.08 -10.29
C GLN A 188 11.99 8.71 -10.53
N ILE A 189 11.44 7.68 -9.90
CA ILE A 189 11.92 6.31 -10.04
C ILE A 189 10.83 5.47 -10.70
N LEU A 190 11.17 4.90 -11.85
CA LEU A 190 10.33 3.99 -12.61
C LEU A 190 10.95 2.59 -12.60
N VAL A 191 10.09 1.58 -12.59
CA VAL A 191 10.49 0.18 -12.62
C VAL A 191 9.67 -0.59 -13.63
N SER A 192 10.30 -1.48 -14.39
CA SER A 192 9.62 -2.42 -15.30
C SER A 192 10.19 -3.83 -15.13
N ASN A 193 9.39 -4.85 -15.44
CA ASN A 193 9.83 -6.22 -15.46
C ASN A 193 10.19 -6.63 -16.90
N LEU A 194 11.50 -6.71 -17.17
CA LEU A 194 12.05 -7.05 -18.48
C LEU A 194 11.78 -8.49 -18.90
N THR A 195 11.60 -9.41 -17.95
CA THR A 195 11.37 -10.83 -18.25
C THR A 195 10.02 -11.06 -18.91
N ILE A 196 8.98 -10.33 -18.50
CA ILE A 196 7.63 -10.46 -19.06
C ILE A 196 7.18 -9.23 -19.86
N GLY A 197 8.02 -8.19 -19.93
CA GLY A 197 7.77 -6.98 -20.73
C GLY A 197 6.63 -6.12 -20.19
N THR A 198 6.63 -5.79 -18.88
CA THR A 198 5.63 -4.86 -18.34
C THR A 198 5.92 -3.42 -18.73
N ALA A 199 4.90 -2.56 -18.72
CA ALA A 199 5.11 -1.11 -18.72
C ALA A 199 5.98 -0.67 -17.53
N ALA A 200 6.63 0.48 -17.68
CA ALA A 200 7.31 1.14 -16.57
C ALA A 200 6.28 1.78 -15.64
N VAL A 201 6.42 1.50 -14.34
CA VAL A 201 5.47 1.93 -13.30
C VAL A 201 6.23 2.62 -12.17
N ARG A 202 5.54 3.43 -11.36
CA ARG A 202 6.21 4.17 -10.28
C ARG A 202 6.68 3.24 -9.17
N ALA A 203 7.93 3.42 -8.73
CA ALA A 203 8.53 2.60 -7.68
C ALA A 203 8.05 2.95 -6.26
N ASP A 204 7.43 4.12 -6.07
CA ASP A 204 6.90 4.63 -4.80
C ASP A 204 5.40 4.32 -4.60
N SER A 205 4.82 3.46 -5.46
CA SER A 205 3.41 3.06 -5.41
C SER A 205 3.31 1.55 -5.24
N ILE A 206 2.77 1.11 -4.10
CA ILE A 206 2.66 -0.33 -3.79
C ILE A 206 1.76 -1.06 -4.77
N ASN A 207 0.69 -0.42 -5.24
CA ASN A 207 -0.23 -1.01 -6.19
C ASN A 207 0.42 -1.15 -7.56
N GLN A 208 1.14 -0.14 -8.01
CA GLN A 208 1.88 -0.19 -9.27
C GLN A 208 3.00 -1.22 -9.23
N VAL A 209 3.80 -1.25 -8.17
CA VAL A 209 4.82 -2.29 -7.98
C VAL A 209 4.21 -3.70 -8.01
N ALA A 210 3.02 -3.90 -7.43
CA ALA A 210 2.33 -5.20 -7.46
C ALA A 210 1.91 -5.64 -8.87
N THR A 211 1.74 -4.71 -9.82
CA THR A 211 1.45 -5.03 -11.24
C THR A 211 2.64 -5.59 -12.02
N LEU A 212 3.86 -5.46 -11.49
CA LEU A 212 5.07 -5.97 -12.16
C LEU A 212 5.10 -7.50 -12.24
N VAL A 213 4.33 -8.18 -11.37
CA VAL A 213 4.33 -9.65 -11.20
C VAL A 213 5.76 -10.19 -11.13
N ALA A 214 6.61 -9.51 -10.35
CA ALA A 214 8.04 -9.80 -10.27
C ALA A 214 8.30 -11.05 -9.42
N ARG A 215 8.65 -12.17 -10.06
CA ARG A 215 8.93 -13.47 -9.43
C ARG A 215 10.44 -13.71 -9.33
N GLN A 216 10.82 -14.73 -8.57
CA GLN A 216 12.21 -15.16 -8.49
C GLN A 216 12.81 -15.40 -9.89
N GLY A 217 14.01 -14.87 -10.12
CA GLY A 217 14.72 -14.96 -11.40
C GLY A 217 14.30 -13.92 -12.44
N HIS A 218 13.21 -13.17 -12.22
CA HIS A 218 12.84 -12.08 -13.12
C HIS A 218 13.87 -10.95 -13.06
N LYS A 219 14.12 -10.32 -14.21
CA LYS A 219 14.95 -9.13 -14.34
C LYS A 219 14.08 -7.87 -14.33
N LEU A 220 14.40 -6.93 -13.46
CA LEU A 220 13.78 -5.61 -13.40
C LEU A 220 14.74 -4.56 -13.98
N ALA A 221 14.21 -3.61 -14.75
CA ALA A 221 14.90 -2.36 -15.03
C ALA A 221 14.38 -1.30 -14.06
N ILE A 222 15.29 -0.61 -13.38
CA ILE A 222 14.97 0.50 -12.47
C ILE A 222 15.67 1.74 -13.03
N ALA A 223 14.88 2.72 -13.42
CA ALA A 223 15.34 3.99 -13.95
C ALA A 223 15.04 5.12 -12.96
N ALA A 224 16.03 5.96 -12.68
CA ALA A 224 15.89 7.14 -11.83
C ALA A 224 16.27 8.40 -12.60
N THR A 225 15.42 9.43 -12.51
CA THR A 225 15.64 10.74 -13.13
C THR A 225 15.54 11.81 -12.06
N GLY A 226 16.62 12.55 -11.80
CA GLY A 226 16.64 13.63 -10.81
C GLY A 226 18.02 13.83 -10.19
N VAL A 227 18.07 14.67 -9.16
CA VAL A 227 19.32 15.14 -8.54
C VAL A 227 19.99 14.08 -7.66
N ASP A 228 19.23 13.13 -7.14
CA ASP A 228 19.66 12.04 -6.24
C ASP A 228 19.49 10.66 -6.89
N ALA A 229 19.58 10.61 -8.23
CA ALA A 229 19.34 9.40 -9.01
C ALA A 229 20.36 8.30 -8.68
N ASP A 230 21.64 8.63 -8.48
CA ASP A 230 22.66 7.63 -8.14
C ASP A 230 22.42 7.03 -6.76
N GLU A 231 22.10 7.87 -5.78
CA GLU A 231 21.79 7.47 -4.41
C GLU A 231 20.54 6.59 -4.37
N ALA A 232 19.51 6.97 -5.14
CA ALA A 232 18.26 6.21 -5.27
C ALA A 232 18.51 4.79 -5.81
N LEU A 233 19.24 4.69 -6.93
CA LEU A 233 19.57 3.41 -7.56
C LEU A 233 20.46 2.56 -6.66
N SER A 234 21.44 3.18 -5.99
CA SER A 234 22.33 2.48 -5.04
C SER A 234 21.58 1.93 -3.84
N ALA A 235 20.62 2.68 -3.28
CA ALA A 235 19.80 2.22 -2.17
C ALA A 235 18.88 1.06 -2.55
N LEU A 236 18.26 1.12 -3.73
CA LEU A 236 17.40 0.05 -4.24
C LEU A 236 18.21 -1.21 -4.59
N GLN A 237 19.40 -1.07 -5.17
CA GLN A 237 20.35 -2.15 -5.38
C GLN A 237 20.70 -2.84 -4.05
N ALA A 238 21.13 -2.08 -3.05
CA ALA A 238 21.50 -2.62 -1.74
C ALA A 238 20.32 -3.34 -1.05
N LEU A 239 19.10 -2.83 -1.22
CA LEU A 239 17.89 -3.47 -0.69
C LEU A 239 17.62 -4.82 -1.36
N ILE A 240 17.78 -4.92 -2.68
CA ILE A 240 17.61 -6.17 -3.42
C ILE A 240 18.74 -7.16 -3.10
N ASP A 241 19.98 -6.70 -2.99
CA ASP A 241 21.13 -7.55 -2.67
C ASP A 241 21.08 -8.11 -1.24
N SER A 242 20.54 -7.34 -0.30
CA SER A 242 20.25 -7.79 1.07
C SER A 242 18.99 -8.65 1.19
N ASN A 243 18.38 -9.04 0.06
CA ASN A 243 17.13 -9.80 -0.01
C ASN A 243 16.01 -9.17 0.84
N PHE A 244 15.92 -7.83 0.83
CA PHE A 244 14.96 -7.06 1.61
C PHE A 244 15.03 -7.32 3.12
N GLY A 245 16.13 -7.89 3.62
CA GLY A 245 16.29 -8.32 5.01
C GLY A 245 15.39 -9.50 5.42
N GLU A 246 14.91 -10.31 4.46
CA GLU A 246 14.18 -11.55 4.75
C GLU A 246 15.16 -12.70 4.97
N GLN A 247 14.98 -13.46 6.07
CA GLN A 247 15.68 -14.73 6.27
C GLN A 247 15.00 -15.81 5.42
N GLU A 248 15.77 -16.64 4.71
CA GLU A 248 15.22 -17.81 4.01
C GLU A 248 14.59 -18.75 5.02
N THR A 249 13.25 -18.75 5.11
CA THR A 249 12.54 -19.82 5.81
C THR A 249 12.65 -21.08 4.94
N PRO A 250 13.29 -22.17 5.39
CA PRO A 250 13.28 -23.42 4.67
C PRO A 250 11.82 -23.88 4.50
N LEU A 251 11.49 -24.51 3.35
CA LEU A 251 10.19 -25.17 3.22
C LEU A 251 10.00 -26.16 4.37
N PRO A 252 8.79 -26.27 4.95
CA PRO A 252 8.44 -27.46 5.72
C PRO A 252 8.67 -28.69 4.84
N HIS A 253 9.40 -29.69 5.34
CA HIS A 253 9.69 -30.95 4.64
C HIS A 253 8.42 -31.76 4.24
N SER A 254 7.21 -31.29 4.58
CA SER A 254 5.95 -31.99 4.36
C SER A 254 5.33 -31.82 2.96
N LEU A 255 5.99 -31.14 2.02
CA LEU A 255 5.52 -30.97 0.63
C LEU A 255 6.37 -31.72 -0.41
N LEU A 256 7.32 -32.55 0.01
CA LEU A 256 7.95 -33.49 -0.92
C LEU A 256 6.94 -34.60 -1.22
N PRO A 257 6.54 -34.83 -2.48
CA PRO A 257 5.69 -35.96 -2.81
C PRO A 257 6.43 -37.24 -2.39
N THR A 258 5.80 -38.04 -1.53
CA THR A 258 6.28 -39.39 -1.20
C THR A 258 6.45 -40.16 -2.51
N PRO A 259 7.63 -40.75 -2.77
CA PRO A 259 7.79 -41.60 -3.95
C PRO A 259 6.78 -42.74 -3.86
N TYR A 260 5.83 -42.76 -4.79
CA TYR A 260 4.92 -43.88 -4.98
C TYR A 260 5.78 -45.13 -5.12
N SER A 261 5.70 -46.02 -4.13
CA SER A 261 6.29 -47.35 -4.22
C SER A 261 5.42 -48.15 -5.18
N LEU A 262 5.96 -48.42 -6.38
CA LEU A 262 5.38 -49.40 -7.29
C LEU A 262 5.50 -50.79 -6.65
N LEU A 263 4.37 -51.35 -6.27
CA LEU A 263 4.13 -52.79 -6.13
C LEU A 263 2.88 -53.14 -6.93
#